data_AF-A0A523NSG8-F1
#
_entry.id   AF-A0A523NSG8-F1
#
_cell.length_a   1.000
_cell.length_b   1.000
_cell.length_c   1.000
_cell.angle_alpha   90.00
_cell.angle_beta   90.00
_cell.angle_gamma   90.00
#
_symmetry.space_group_name_H-M   'P 1'
#
loop_
_entity.id
_entity.type
_entity.pdbx_description
1 polymer ?
#
loop_
_entity_poly.entity_id
_entity_poly.type
_entity_poly.pdbx_seq_one_letter_code
_entity_poly.pdbx_strand_id
1 'polypeptide(L)'
;MRHLNFLSSITLILMLAGAPVLGNPLQSEPPLSTQVEWDLSPNGLLTVSYDSDHNGKIDFYTQRSLVDSYMSSQSLATIAEIYVGFPIF
;
A
#
# COMPACT_ATOMS: atom_id res chain seq x y z
N MET A 1 -8.27 -20.60 -47.00
CA MET A 1 -8.65 -19.81 -45.81
C MET A 1 -8.75 -20.64 -44.52
N ARG A 2 -7.93 -21.70 -44.32
CA ARG A 2 -7.99 -22.58 -43.13
C ARG A 2 -6.72 -22.53 -42.27
N HIS A 3 -5.59 -22.10 -42.86
CA HIS A 3 -4.29 -21.99 -42.19
C HIS A 3 -4.07 -20.65 -41.48
N LEU A 4 -4.82 -19.60 -41.86
CA LEU A 4 -4.68 -18.25 -41.30
C LEU A 4 -5.19 -18.16 -39.84
N ASN A 5 -6.22 -18.97 -39.50
CA ASN A 5 -6.82 -18.99 -38.16
C ASN A 5 -6.01 -19.79 -37.13
N PHE A 6 -5.17 -20.72 -37.61
CA PHE A 6 -4.32 -21.54 -36.75
C PHE A 6 -3.08 -20.76 -36.31
N LEU A 7 -2.46 -20.00 -37.24
CA LEU A 7 -1.32 -19.14 -36.94
C LEU A 7 -1.70 -18.00 -35.99
N SER A 8 -2.87 -17.37 -36.16
CA SER A 8 -3.33 -16.30 -35.25
C SER A 8 -3.60 -16.80 -33.82
N SER A 9 -4.06 -18.05 -33.68
CA SER A 9 -4.28 -18.68 -32.38
C SER A 9 -2.97 -19.00 -31.66
N ILE A 10 -1.93 -19.42 -32.39
CA ILE A 10 -0.59 -19.65 -31.85
C ILE A 10 0.04 -18.32 -31.40
N THR A 11 -0.10 -17.25 -32.18
CA THR A 11 0.46 -15.94 -31.82
C THR A 11 -0.19 -15.38 -30.55
N LEU A 12 -1.51 -15.56 -30.37
CA LEU A 12 -2.21 -15.09 -29.17
C LEU A 12 -1.77 -15.86 -27.90
N ILE A 13 -1.54 -17.17 -28.02
CA ILE A 13 -1.07 -18.02 -26.90
C ILE A 13 0.37 -17.69 -26.51
N LEU A 14 1.25 -17.40 -27.48
CA LEU A 14 2.63 -16.97 -27.18
C LEU A 14 2.68 -15.59 -26.51
N MET A 15 1.77 -14.66 -26.83
CA MET A 15 1.71 -13.36 -26.15
C MET A 15 1.22 -13.47 -24.69
N LEU A 16 0.32 -14.40 -24.39
CA LEU A 16 -0.15 -14.66 -23.01
C LEU A 16 0.88 -15.41 -22.15
N ALA A 17 1.70 -16.28 -22.76
CA ALA A 17 2.76 -17.01 -22.05
C ALA A 17 4.01 -16.18 -21.77
N GLY A 18 4.18 -15.06 -22.48
CA GLY A 18 5.31 -14.13 -22.33
C GLY A 18 5.04 -12.96 -21.38
N ALA A 19 3.82 -12.83 -20.85
CA ALA A 19 3.55 -11.85 -19.80
C ALA A 19 4.31 -12.31 -18.55
N PRO A 20 5.35 -11.60 -18.11
CA PRO A 20 5.94 -11.93 -16.84
C PRO A 20 4.84 -11.75 -15.80
N VAL A 21 4.62 -12.79 -14.97
CA VAL A 21 3.91 -12.63 -13.70
C VAL A 21 4.85 -11.81 -12.80
N LEU A 22 5.07 -10.55 -13.17
CA LEU A 22 5.63 -9.51 -12.32
C LEU A 22 4.47 -8.97 -11.48
N GLY A 23 3.79 -9.87 -10.78
CA GLY A 23 3.27 -9.45 -9.50
C GLY A 23 4.52 -9.26 -8.65
N ASN A 24 4.89 -8.02 -8.35
CA ASN A 24 5.81 -7.77 -7.25
C ASN A 24 5.33 -8.66 -6.10
N PRO A 25 6.20 -9.48 -5.49
CA PRO A 25 5.77 -10.26 -4.34
C PRO A 25 5.12 -9.28 -3.38
N LEU A 26 3.90 -9.58 -2.92
CA LEU A 26 3.20 -8.73 -1.96
C LEU A 26 4.13 -8.60 -0.75
N GLN A 27 4.83 -7.48 -0.68
CA GLN A 27 5.76 -7.20 0.38
C GLN A 27 4.92 -7.05 1.64
N SER A 28 5.26 -7.80 2.68
CA SER A 28 4.61 -7.65 3.97
C SER A 28 4.80 -6.21 4.45
N GLU A 29 3.72 -5.62 4.94
CA GLU A 29 3.78 -4.28 5.52
C GLU A 29 4.80 -4.22 6.66
N PRO A 30 5.68 -3.21 6.70
CA PRO A 30 6.65 -3.05 7.77
C PRO A 30 5.99 -2.86 9.15
N PRO A 31 6.73 -3.10 10.25
CA PRO A 31 6.23 -2.82 11.60
C PRO A 31 5.85 -1.34 11.77
N LEU A 32 4.77 -1.06 12.50
CA LEU A 32 4.34 0.33 12.80
C LEU A 32 5.42 1.18 13.47
N SER A 33 6.37 0.56 14.17
CA SER A 33 7.50 1.27 14.77
C SER A 33 8.44 1.92 13.75
N THR A 34 8.39 1.52 12.48
CA THR A 34 9.18 2.10 11.38
C THR A 34 8.37 3.10 10.55
N GLN A 35 7.17 3.48 11.02
CA GLN A 35 6.37 4.54 10.43
C GLN A 35 7.08 5.89 10.57
N VAL A 36 7.03 6.69 9.51
CA VAL A 36 7.53 8.06 9.49
C VAL A 36 6.39 9.07 9.56
N GLU A 37 5.35 8.88 8.74
CA GLU A 37 4.28 9.86 8.56
C GLU A 37 2.97 9.16 8.15
N TRP A 38 1.86 9.87 8.33
CA TRP A 38 0.57 9.54 7.73
C TRP A 38 -0.08 10.79 7.15
N ASP A 39 -0.87 10.63 6.09
CA ASP A 39 -1.66 11.70 5.48
C ASP A 39 -3.06 11.19 5.12
N LEU A 40 -4.09 11.94 5.51
CA LEU A 40 -5.47 11.63 5.17
C LEU A 40 -5.90 12.44 3.95
N SER A 41 -5.99 11.75 2.82
CA SER A 41 -6.44 12.34 1.56
C SER A 41 -7.93 12.71 1.61
N PRO A 42 -8.37 13.77 0.91
CA PRO A 42 -9.79 14.20 0.88
C PRO A 42 -10.78 13.14 0.39
N ASN A 43 -10.30 12.09 -0.27
CA ASN A 43 -11.09 10.95 -0.73
C ASN A 43 -11.29 9.86 0.35
N GLY A 44 -10.84 10.10 1.59
CA GLY A 44 -10.99 9.17 2.71
C GLY A 44 -9.94 8.05 2.73
N LEU A 45 -8.86 8.17 1.98
CA LEU A 45 -7.73 7.26 2.03
C LEU A 45 -6.65 7.77 2.98
N LEU A 46 -6.28 6.93 3.95
CA LEU A 46 -5.15 7.16 4.82
C LEU A 46 -3.90 6.55 4.17
N THR A 47 -2.93 7.40 3.83
CA THR A 47 -1.60 6.98 3.39
C THR A 47 -0.69 6.87 4.61
N VAL A 48 0.04 5.76 4.72
CA VAL A 48 1.06 5.57 5.77
C VAL A 48 2.40 5.24 5.11
N SER A 49 3.45 5.92 5.57
CA SER A 49 4.81 5.87 5.01
C SER A 49 5.77 5.26 6.03
N TYR A 50 6.68 4.38 5.56
CA TYR A 50 7.64 3.65 6.41
C TYR A 50 9.08 3.80 5.90
N ASP A 51 10.00 4.04 6.84
CA ASP A 51 11.45 3.96 6.65
C ASP A 51 11.92 2.65 7.30
N SER A 52 11.99 1.59 6.49
CA SER A 52 12.11 0.23 6.98
C SER A 52 13.54 -0.11 7.41
N ASP A 53 14.54 0.56 6.83
CA ASP A 53 15.95 0.37 7.12
C ASP A 53 16.57 1.49 7.97
N HIS A 54 15.75 2.47 8.38
CA HIS A 54 16.11 3.61 9.23
C HIS A 54 17.18 4.53 8.59
N ASN A 55 17.17 4.65 7.26
CA ASN A 55 18.14 5.47 6.52
C ASN A 55 17.70 6.94 6.33
N GLY A 56 16.52 7.30 6.85
CA GLY A 56 15.90 8.61 6.72
C GLY A 56 15.09 8.80 5.43
N LYS A 57 14.83 7.74 4.66
CA LYS A 57 14.03 7.75 3.43
C LYS A 57 12.88 6.77 3.55
N ILE A 58 11.80 7.06 2.83
CA ILE A 58 10.62 6.21 2.81
C ILE A 58 10.85 5.09 1.79
N ASP A 59 10.76 3.85 2.24
CA ASP A 59 10.90 2.64 1.43
C ASP A 59 9.55 2.04 1.02
N PHE A 60 8.51 2.30 1.82
CA PHE A 60 7.22 1.63 1.66
C PHE A 60 6.06 2.59 1.94
N TYR A 61 5.03 2.48 1.11
CA TYR A 61 3.77 3.21 1.26
C TYR A 61 2.61 2.21 1.26
N THR A 62 1.62 2.45 2.10
CA THR A 62 0.36 1.73 2.09
C THR A 62 -0.82 2.68 2.13
N GLN A 63 -1.95 2.23 1.60
CA GLN A 63 -3.21 2.96 1.64
C GLN A 63 -4.27 2.15 2.38
N ARG A 64 -4.99 2.83 3.27
CA ARG A 64 -6.06 2.26 4.08
C ARG A 64 -7.33 3.06 3.85
N SER A 65 -8.45 2.39 3.68
CA SER A 65 -9.74 3.06 3.70
C SER A 65 -10.11 3.41 5.13
N LEU A 66 -10.41 4.69 5.38
CA LEU A 66 -10.89 5.13 6.67
C LEU A 66 -12.36 4.72 6.83
N VAL A 67 -12.67 3.91 7.85
CA VAL A 67 -14.03 3.46 8.13
C VAL A 67 -14.72 4.39 9.12
N ASP A 68 -14.03 4.70 10.22
CA ASP A 68 -14.51 5.58 11.29
C ASP A 68 -13.45 6.64 11.61
N SER A 69 -13.91 7.83 12.01
CA SER A 69 -13.05 8.89 12.54
C SER A 69 -13.68 9.51 13.77
N TYR A 70 -12.85 9.79 14.76
CA TYR A 70 -13.27 10.41 16.02
C TYR A 70 -12.49 11.70 16.19
N MET A 71 -13.21 12.81 16.27
CA MET A 71 -12.61 14.14 16.46
C MET A 71 -12.51 14.43 17.96
N SER A 72 -11.34 14.87 18.41
CA SER A 72 -11.12 15.32 19.79
C SER A 72 -10.63 16.76 19.78
N SER A 73 -11.05 17.54 20.78
CA SER A 73 -10.48 18.87 21.04
C SER A 73 -9.15 18.79 21.80
N GLN A 74 -8.72 17.59 22.19
CA GLN A 74 -7.47 17.37 22.91
C GLN A 74 -6.29 17.35 21.94
N SER A 75 -5.12 17.78 22.41
CA SER A 75 -3.89 17.71 21.63
C SER A 75 -3.45 16.25 21.40
N LEU A 76 -2.70 16.00 20.33
CA LEU A 76 -2.12 14.67 20.05
C LEU A 76 -1.26 14.15 21.22
N ALA A 77 -0.50 15.03 21.89
CA ALA A 77 0.30 14.65 23.05
C ALA A 77 -0.58 14.11 24.19
N THR A 78 -1.70 14.77 24.47
CA THR A 78 -2.68 14.31 25.47
C THR A 78 -3.29 12.96 25.09
N ILE A 79 -3.61 12.78 23.81
CA ILE A 79 -4.17 11.50 23.32
C ILE A 79 -3.14 10.38 23.46
N ALA A 80 -1.86 10.66 23.17
CA ALA A 80 -0.76 9.70 23.30
C ALA A 80 -0.53 9.21 24.73
N GLU A 81 -0.77 10.07 25.73
CA GLU A 81 -0.72 9.68 27.14
C GLU A 81 -1.90 8.78 27.54
N ILE A 82 -3.08 8.95 26.91
CA ILE A 82 -4.29 8.17 27.21
C ILE A 82 -4.26 6.81 26.52
N TYR A 83 -3.83 6.77 25.26
CA TYR A 83 -3.84 5.57 24.42
C TYR A 83 -2.44 4.97 24.24
N VAL A 84 -1.79 4.67 25.36
CA VAL A 84 -0.44 4.09 25.37
C VAL A 84 -0.44 2.75 24.61
N GLY A 85 0.41 2.65 23.59
CA GLY A 85 0.58 1.43 22.80
C GLY A 85 -0.37 1.29 21.60
N PHE A 86 -1.26 2.26 21.38
CA PHE A 86 -2.06 2.33 20.15
C PHE A 86 -1.46 3.34 19.18
N PRO A 87 -1.39 3.01 17.88
CA PRO A 87 -1.01 4.00 16.88
C PRO A 87 -2.09 5.07 16.80
N ILE A 88 -1.68 6.32 16.99
CA ILE A 88 -2.54 7.49 16.85
C ILE A 88 -2.18 8.13 15.51
N PHE A 89 -3.17 8.19 14.64
CA PHE A 89 -3.13 8.91 13.38
C PHE A 89 -3.86 10.23 13.60
#